data_AF-A0A962QIE4-F1
#
_entry.id   AF-A0A962QIE4-F1
#
_cell.length_a   1.000
_cell.length_b   1.000
_cell.length_c   1.000
_cell.angle_alpha   90.00
_cell.angle_beta   90.00
_cell.angle_gamma   90.00
#
_symmetry.space_group_name_H-M   'P 1'
#
loop_
_entity.id
_entity.type
_entity.pdbx_description
1 polymer ?
#
loop_
_entity_poly.entity_id
_entity_poly.type
_entity_poly.pdbx_seq_one_letter_code
_entity_poly.pdbx_strand_id
1 'polypeptide(L)'
;MGLFETLDKFDKFIRRSSRLDWIIKPINPKRFNETLGHWRKISRNGDFDAVNGSHDRLIENYEQLRNSEINLPELLPNVQMLLNDADIRTSFRKYAKHMDTKLLHSERLGLIFNNTVRRIPENHILELVKTMSRSEVVEIAAGIDESALTDVKNLVGGAFHGLAKRCPVQAKEEFMFAVDPMAYFRACMIAGGPGAQSGTYKEMLSELETPEALRFMK
;
A
#
# COMPACT_ATOMS: atom_id res chain seq x y z
N MET A 1 6.08 31.55 22.19
CA MET A 1 5.14 30.43 21.97
C MET A 1 3.85 31.03 21.46
N GLY A 2 3.47 30.74 20.22
CA GLY A 2 2.36 31.42 19.53
C GLY A 2 0.98 30.86 19.89
N LEU A 3 -0.07 31.65 19.65
CA LEU A 3 -1.47 31.24 19.87
C LEU A 3 -1.82 29.97 19.08
N PHE A 4 -1.28 29.85 17.85
CA PHE A 4 -1.42 28.68 16.98
C PHE A 4 -0.70 27.43 17.52
N GLU A 5 0.52 27.55 18.03
CA GLU A 5 1.22 26.42 18.67
C GLU A 5 0.50 25.94 19.92
N THR A 6 -0.15 26.86 20.64
CA THR A 6 -0.91 26.56 21.86
C THR A 6 -2.22 25.86 21.51
N LEU A 7 -2.92 26.30 20.45
CA LEU A 7 -4.11 25.64 19.92
C LEU A 7 -3.79 24.25 19.36
N ASP A 8 -2.69 24.08 18.64
CA ASP A 8 -2.25 22.78 18.11
C ASP A 8 -1.87 21.80 19.24
N LYS A 9 -1.21 22.30 20.31
CA LYS A 9 -0.97 21.52 21.53
C LYS A 9 -2.26 21.16 22.25
N PHE A 10 -3.25 22.05 22.27
CA PHE A 10 -4.55 21.80 22.88
C PHE A 10 -5.37 20.78 22.07
N ASP A 11 -5.36 20.86 20.74
CA ASP A 11 -6.01 19.88 19.87
C ASP A 11 -5.33 18.50 20.00
N LYS A 12 -3.99 18.46 20.01
CA LYS A 12 -3.22 17.24 20.32
C LYS A 12 -3.55 16.68 21.71
N PHE A 13 -3.68 17.54 22.72
CA PHE A 13 -4.05 17.13 24.08
C PHE A 13 -5.48 16.59 24.15
N ILE A 14 -6.43 17.23 23.46
CA ILE A 14 -7.82 16.78 23.39
C ILE A 14 -7.92 15.47 22.64
N ARG A 15 -7.20 15.30 21.51
CA ARG A 15 -7.13 14.04 20.75
C ARG A 15 -6.44 12.90 21.51
N ARG A 16 -5.50 13.22 22.41
CA ARG A 16 -4.79 12.25 23.28
C ARG A 16 -5.56 11.89 24.55
N SER A 17 -6.26 12.84 25.17
CA SER A 17 -6.96 12.61 26.44
C SER A 17 -8.40 12.13 26.20
N SER A 18 -8.66 10.83 26.38
CA SER A 18 -10.00 10.21 26.28
C SER A 18 -11.04 10.78 27.26
N ARG A 19 -10.68 11.82 28.03
CA ARG A 19 -11.45 12.42 29.11
C ARG A 19 -12.70 13.18 28.66
N LEU A 20 -12.79 13.60 27.40
CA LEU A 20 -13.99 14.26 26.85
C LEU A 20 -14.94 13.28 26.12
N ASP A 21 -14.57 11.99 26.06
CA ASP A 21 -15.32 10.99 25.29
C ASP A 21 -16.74 10.77 25.82
N TRP A 22 -16.94 10.85 27.14
CA TRP A 22 -18.25 10.71 27.78
C TRP A 22 -19.19 11.88 27.50
N ILE A 23 -18.66 13.03 27.07
CA ILE A 23 -19.45 14.21 26.67
C ILE A 23 -19.74 14.16 25.17
N ILE A 24 -18.74 13.84 24.34
CA ILE A 24 -18.85 13.94 22.87
C ILE A 24 -19.58 12.73 22.28
N LYS A 25 -19.33 11.52 22.83
CA LYS A 25 -19.91 10.27 22.32
C LYS A 25 -21.44 10.23 22.39
N PRO A 26 -22.11 10.71 23.45
CA PRO A 26 -23.57 10.73 23.48
C PRO A 26 -24.20 11.77 22.53
N ILE A 27 -23.49 12.89 22.27
CA ILE A 27 -24.00 13.99 21.44
C ILE A 27 -24.00 13.63 19.95
N ASN A 28 -22.99 12.89 19.48
CA ASN A 28 -22.97 12.36 18.13
C ASN A 28 -22.21 11.02 18.06
N PRO A 29 -22.87 9.91 18.43
CA PRO A 29 -22.20 8.60 18.58
C PRO A 29 -21.64 8.08 17.27
N LYS A 30 -22.35 8.33 16.16
CA LYS A 30 -21.98 7.87 14.83
C LYS A 30 -20.71 8.57 14.35
N ARG A 31 -20.70 9.90 14.36
CA ARG A 31 -19.52 10.71 14.01
C ARG A 31 -18.37 10.53 14.99
N PHE A 32 -18.63 10.32 16.28
CA PHE A 32 -17.60 10.03 17.27
C PHE A 32 -16.89 8.71 16.97
N ASN A 33 -17.63 7.64 16.70
CA ASN A 33 -17.06 6.33 16.39
C ASN A 33 -16.35 6.32 15.03
N GLU A 34 -16.87 7.05 14.04
CA GLU A 34 -16.27 7.19 12.70
C GLU A 34 -14.99 8.05 12.75
N THR A 35 -15.03 9.24 13.36
CA THR A 35 -13.97 10.26 13.24
C THR A 35 -12.99 10.34 14.42
N LEU A 36 -13.36 9.90 15.63
CA LEU A 36 -12.52 10.06 16.84
C LEU A 36 -12.16 8.74 17.51
N GLY A 37 -13.02 7.72 17.43
CA GLY A 37 -12.82 6.42 18.07
C GLY A 37 -11.51 5.74 17.70
N HIS A 38 -11.01 5.98 16.48
CA HIS A 38 -9.77 5.42 15.98
C HIS A 38 -8.52 6.06 16.59
N TRP A 39 -8.44 7.40 16.62
CA TRP A 39 -7.36 8.13 17.30
C TRP A 39 -7.33 7.82 18.79
N ARG A 40 -8.50 7.59 19.40
CA ARG A 40 -8.59 7.13 20.79
C ARG A 40 -8.03 5.74 20.98
N LYS A 41 -8.33 4.79 20.08
CA LYS A 41 -7.78 3.43 20.15
C LYS A 41 -6.25 3.44 20.02
N ILE A 42 -5.73 4.19 19.05
CA ILE A 42 -4.28 4.38 18.84
C ILE A 42 -3.64 4.99 20.10
N SER A 43 -4.24 6.08 20.62
CA SER A 43 -3.74 6.77 21.81
C SER A 43 -3.81 5.92 23.08
N ARG A 44 -4.86 5.11 23.28
CA ARG A 44 -5.00 4.21 24.44
C ARG A 44 -3.99 3.07 24.40
N ASN A 45 -3.62 2.62 23.20
CA ASN A 45 -2.64 1.57 22.99
C ASN A 45 -1.19 2.07 23.01
N GLY A 46 -0.97 3.40 23.05
CA GLY A 46 0.37 3.98 22.95
C GLY A 46 0.99 3.92 21.56
N ASP A 47 0.22 3.56 20.52
CA ASP A 47 0.72 3.32 19.16
C ASP A 47 0.78 4.61 18.30
N PHE A 48 0.59 5.79 18.90
CA PHE A 48 0.45 7.05 18.14
C PHE A 48 1.72 7.43 17.37
N ASP A 49 2.87 7.30 18.02
CA ASP A 49 4.15 7.65 17.41
C ASP A 49 4.54 6.64 16.31
N ALA A 50 4.18 5.36 16.48
CA ALA A 50 4.37 4.33 15.45
C ALA A 50 3.49 4.59 14.21
N VAL A 51 2.22 4.97 14.40
CA VAL A 51 1.30 5.26 13.28
C VAL A 51 1.67 6.55 12.54
N ASN A 52 2.09 7.59 13.26
CA ASN A 52 2.57 8.81 12.60
C ASN A 52 3.93 8.59 11.94
N GLY A 53 4.86 7.94 12.62
CA GLY A 53 6.17 7.64 12.04
C GLY A 53 6.09 6.72 10.82
N SER A 54 5.11 5.82 10.75
CA SER A 54 4.86 5.02 9.54
C SER A 54 4.29 5.86 8.39
N HIS A 55 3.46 6.85 8.70
CA HIS A 55 2.93 7.79 7.72
C HIS A 55 4.02 8.68 7.13
N ASP A 56 4.85 9.28 7.99
CA ASP A 56 5.95 10.17 7.59
C ASP A 56 6.95 9.42 6.71
N ARG A 57 7.32 8.19 7.07
CA ARG A 57 8.20 7.32 6.27
C ARG A 57 7.65 7.03 4.88
N LEU A 58 6.36 6.71 4.76
CA LEU A 58 5.73 6.45 3.45
C LEU A 58 5.65 7.72 2.59
N ILE A 59 5.41 8.88 3.20
CA ILE A 59 5.42 10.16 2.48
C ILE A 59 6.83 10.49 2.00
N GLU A 60 7.81 10.42 2.89
CA GLU A 60 9.21 10.74 2.57
C GLU A 60 9.71 9.86 1.42
N ASN A 61 9.48 8.54 1.49
CA ASN A 61 9.89 7.63 0.43
C ASN A 61 9.16 7.92 -0.90
N TYR A 62 7.86 8.24 -0.85
CA TYR A 62 7.10 8.62 -2.04
C TYR A 62 7.68 9.89 -2.68
N GLU A 63 7.96 10.94 -1.90
CA GLU A 63 8.53 12.19 -2.42
C GLU A 63 9.93 11.97 -3.00
N GLN A 64 10.79 11.22 -2.31
CA GLN A 64 12.12 10.87 -2.83
C GLN A 64 12.04 10.09 -4.15
N LEU A 65 11.12 9.12 -4.26
CA LEU A 65 10.88 8.39 -5.51
C LEU A 65 10.35 9.32 -6.59
N ARG A 66 9.35 10.16 -6.28
CA ARG A 66 8.76 11.10 -7.22
C ARG A 66 9.79 12.07 -7.79
N ASN A 67 10.66 12.60 -6.94
CA ASN A 67 11.70 13.56 -7.31
C ASN A 67 12.96 12.91 -7.90
N SER A 68 13.02 11.57 -7.96
CA SER A 68 14.19 10.82 -8.46
C SER A 68 15.45 11.03 -7.63
N GLU A 69 15.27 11.22 -6.32
CA GLU A 69 16.34 11.41 -5.34
C GLU A 69 16.91 10.07 -4.83
N ILE A 70 16.22 8.96 -5.09
CA ILE A 70 16.70 7.60 -4.75
C ILE A 70 17.59 7.04 -5.86
N ASN A 71 18.76 6.53 -5.46
CA ASN A 71 19.68 5.83 -6.35
C ASN A 71 19.06 4.50 -6.84
N LEU A 72 19.26 4.17 -8.11
CA LEU A 72 18.75 2.92 -8.71
C LEU A 72 19.12 1.63 -7.93
N PRO A 73 20.35 1.49 -7.40
CA PRO A 73 20.71 0.31 -6.60
C PRO A 73 19.96 0.22 -5.26
N GLU A 74 19.46 1.34 -4.72
CA GLU A 74 18.80 1.41 -3.42
C GLU A 74 17.27 1.24 -3.52
N LEU A 75 16.72 1.28 -4.74
CA LEU A 75 15.28 1.20 -5.00
C LEU A 75 14.64 -0.06 -4.41
N LEU A 76 15.22 -1.24 -4.68
CA LEU A 76 14.69 -2.51 -4.18
C LEU A 76 14.88 -2.66 -2.65
N PRO A 77 16.09 -2.44 -2.07
CA PRO A 77 16.28 -2.45 -0.63
C PRO A 77 15.32 -1.52 0.12
N ASN A 78 15.06 -0.31 -0.40
CA ASN A 78 14.16 0.64 0.22
C ASN A 78 12.72 0.12 0.27
N VAL A 79 12.22 -0.44 -0.83
CA VAL A 79 10.87 -1.02 -0.86
C VAL A 79 10.78 -2.25 0.04
N GLN A 80 11.81 -3.11 0.04
CA GLN A 80 11.89 -4.26 0.96
C GLN A 80 11.86 -3.82 2.42
N MET A 81 12.58 -2.77 2.79
CA MET A 81 12.59 -2.21 4.14
C MET A 81 11.18 -1.77 4.54
N LEU A 82 10.49 -1.00 3.68
CA LEU A 82 9.13 -0.52 3.95
C LEU A 82 8.12 -1.66 4.12
N LEU A 83 8.19 -2.68 3.26
CA LEU A 83 7.29 -3.83 3.31
C LEU A 83 7.51 -4.73 4.53
N ASN A 84 8.71 -4.67 5.13
CA ASN A 84 9.09 -5.44 6.31
C ASN A 84 9.05 -4.63 7.61
N ASP A 85 8.79 -3.33 7.55
CA ASP A 85 8.77 -2.43 8.70
C ASP A 85 7.65 -2.80 9.70
N ALA A 86 8.03 -2.94 10.96
CA ALA A 86 7.13 -3.38 12.03
C ALA A 86 6.03 -2.36 12.35
N ASP A 87 6.33 -1.05 12.24
CA ASP A 87 5.39 0.03 12.53
C ASP A 87 4.40 0.19 11.38
N ILE A 88 4.87 0.12 10.13
CA ILE A 88 4.00 0.09 8.95
C ILE A 88 3.07 -1.13 9.03
N ARG A 89 3.61 -2.32 9.30
CA ARG A 89 2.80 -3.53 9.47
C ARG A 89 1.76 -3.41 10.57
N THR A 90 2.15 -2.88 11.74
CA THR A 90 1.23 -2.64 12.87
C THR A 90 0.14 -1.66 12.48
N SER A 91 0.50 -0.59 11.76
CA SER A 91 -0.42 0.44 11.27
C SER A 91 -1.48 -0.16 10.33
N PHE A 92 -1.05 -0.94 9.34
CA PHE A 92 -1.96 -1.63 8.42
C PHE A 92 -2.83 -2.64 9.18
N ARG A 93 -2.24 -3.53 9.99
CA ARG A 93 -2.97 -4.62 10.63
C ARG A 93 -4.01 -4.16 11.65
N LYS A 94 -3.65 -3.22 12.54
CA LYS A 94 -4.52 -2.82 13.66
C LYS A 94 -5.47 -1.69 13.29
N TYR A 95 -5.07 -0.84 12.35
CA TYR A 95 -5.71 0.46 12.14
C TYR A 95 -6.23 0.69 10.72
N ALA A 96 -5.86 -0.11 9.70
CA ALA A 96 -6.38 0.03 8.33
C ALA A 96 -7.90 -0.14 8.20
N LYS A 97 -8.60 -0.68 9.20
CA LYS A 97 -10.08 -0.73 9.23
C LYS A 97 -10.75 0.49 9.88
N HIS A 98 -9.98 1.43 10.44
CA HIS A 98 -10.53 2.59 11.15
C HIS A 98 -9.99 3.97 10.77
N MET A 99 -9.04 4.09 9.83
CA MET A 99 -8.57 5.41 9.41
C MET A 99 -9.56 6.02 8.38
N ASP A 100 -10.08 7.23 8.59
CA ASP A 100 -10.61 8.04 7.47
C ASP A 100 -9.43 8.52 6.58
N THR A 101 -8.25 8.64 7.17
CA THR A 101 -6.93 8.77 6.54
C THR A 101 -6.43 7.49 5.85
N LYS A 102 -7.26 6.44 5.76
CA LYS A 102 -6.94 5.11 5.19
C LYS A 102 -6.52 5.14 3.74
N LEU A 103 -6.93 6.19 3.05
CA LEU A 103 -6.51 6.41 1.68
C LEU A 103 -5.01 6.59 1.64
N LEU A 104 -4.42 7.42 2.50
CA LEU A 104 -3.03 7.83 2.34
C LEU A 104 -2.02 6.68 2.45
N HIS A 105 -2.07 5.79 3.45
CA HIS A 105 -1.04 4.73 3.54
C HIS A 105 -1.13 3.72 2.38
N SER A 106 -2.33 3.28 2.03
CA SER A 106 -2.55 2.32 0.92
C SER A 106 -2.33 2.96 -0.44
N GLU A 107 -2.82 4.19 -0.64
CA GLU A 107 -2.57 5.03 -1.81
C GLU A 107 -1.07 5.27 -1.97
N ARG A 108 -0.38 5.71 -0.92
CA ARG A 108 1.07 5.94 -0.93
C ARG A 108 1.83 4.66 -1.23
N LEU A 109 1.44 3.52 -0.65
CA LEU A 109 2.04 2.24 -0.98
C LEU A 109 1.90 1.91 -2.48
N GLY A 110 0.69 2.09 -3.04
CA GLY A 110 0.46 1.87 -4.48
C GLY A 110 1.23 2.85 -5.37
N LEU A 111 1.35 4.12 -4.96
CA LEU A 111 2.14 5.13 -5.67
C LEU A 111 3.65 4.84 -5.61
N ILE A 112 4.17 4.42 -4.46
CA ILE A 112 5.55 3.95 -4.28
C ILE A 112 5.81 2.78 -5.22
N PHE A 113 4.91 1.79 -5.25
CA PHE A 113 5.02 0.65 -6.16
C PHE A 113 5.05 1.09 -7.63
N ASN A 114 4.08 1.88 -8.07
CA ASN A 114 4.03 2.35 -9.46
C ASN A 114 5.30 3.12 -9.86
N ASN A 115 5.85 3.97 -8.99
CA ASN A 115 7.11 4.67 -9.27
C ASN A 115 8.33 3.73 -9.26
N THR A 116 8.37 2.77 -8.34
CA THR A 116 9.43 1.76 -8.25
C THR A 116 9.50 0.93 -9.53
N VAL A 117 8.36 0.40 -9.96
CA VAL A 117 8.25 -0.46 -11.15
C VAL A 117 8.79 0.21 -12.41
N ARG A 118 8.54 1.52 -12.57
CA ARG A 118 9.00 2.29 -13.74
C ARG A 118 10.52 2.39 -13.84
N ARG A 119 11.24 2.12 -12.75
CA ARG A 119 12.68 2.38 -12.65
C ARG A 119 13.51 1.18 -12.21
N ILE A 120 12.89 0.16 -11.63
CA ILE A 120 13.61 -1.01 -11.15
C ILE A 120 14.30 -1.75 -12.31
N PRO A 121 15.58 -2.15 -12.18
CA PRO A 121 16.26 -2.93 -13.21
C PRO A 121 15.61 -4.30 -13.44
N GLU A 122 15.72 -4.84 -14.65
CA GLU A 122 15.03 -6.08 -15.06
C GLU A 122 15.43 -7.30 -14.23
N ASN A 123 16.71 -7.40 -13.85
CA ASN A 123 17.24 -8.46 -13.01
C ASN A 123 16.69 -8.44 -11.57
N HIS A 124 16.06 -7.35 -11.13
CA HIS A 124 15.46 -7.21 -9.80
C HIS A 124 13.93 -7.36 -9.79
N ILE A 125 13.28 -7.49 -10.96
CA ILE A 125 11.82 -7.60 -11.08
C ILE A 125 11.28 -8.80 -10.28
N LEU A 126 11.89 -9.97 -10.46
CA LEU A 126 11.43 -11.19 -9.79
C LEU A 126 11.56 -11.09 -8.26
N GLU A 127 12.64 -10.48 -7.79
CA GLU A 127 12.89 -10.29 -6.36
C GLU A 127 11.89 -9.31 -5.73
N LEU A 128 11.59 -8.20 -6.40
CA LEU A 128 10.54 -7.26 -5.98
C LEU A 128 9.19 -7.96 -5.83
N VAL A 129 8.82 -8.73 -6.85
CA VAL A 129 7.54 -9.43 -6.92
C VAL A 129 7.43 -10.48 -5.81
N LYS A 130 8.47 -11.28 -5.58
CA LYS A 130 8.54 -12.24 -4.47
C LYS A 130 8.48 -11.55 -3.10
N THR A 131 9.06 -10.37 -2.98
CA THR A 131 8.97 -9.57 -1.75
C THR A 131 7.52 -9.16 -1.50
N MET A 132 6.85 -8.65 -2.53
CA MET A 132 5.46 -8.22 -2.42
C MET A 132 4.51 -9.37 -2.13
N SER A 133 4.69 -10.53 -2.78
CA SER A 133 3.81 -11.68 -2.59
C SER A 133 3.86 -12.28 -1.19
N ARG A 134 4.93 -11.99 -0.44
CA ARG A 134 5.13 -12.42 0.95
C ARG A 134 4.80 -11.34 1.98
N SER A 135 4.45 -10.13 1.54
CA SER A 135 4.24 -8.99 2.43
C SER A 135 2.82 -8.96 3.00
N GLU A 136 2.71 -9.05 4.34
CA GLU A 136 1.44 -8.87 5.06
C GLU A 136 0.84 -7.47 4.80
N VAL A 137 1.68 -6.45 4.59
CA VAL A 137 1.24 -5.08 4.28
C VAL A 137 0.50 -5.04 2.94
N VAL A 138 1.04 -5.70 1.91
CA VAL A 138 0.43 -5.79 0.58
C VAL A 138 -0.88 -6.57 0.64
N GLU A 139 -0.92 -7.67 1.39
CA GLU A 139 -2.12 -8.48 1.56
C GLU A 139 -3.25 -7.69 2.24
N ILE A 140 -2.94 -6.96 3.32
CA ILE A 140 -3.93 -6.10 3.99
C ILE A 140 -4.39 -4.97 3.07
N ALA A 141 -3.48 -4.38 2.28
CA ALA A 141 -3.81 -3.30 1.35
C ALA A 141 -4.84 -3.70 0.30
N ALA A 142 -4.91 -4.99 -0.07
CA ALA A 142 -5.90 -5.52 -1.02
C ALA A 142 -7.33 -5.32 -0.51
N GLY A 143 -7.56 -5.56 0.78
CA GLY A 143 -8.88 -5.53 1.43
C GLY A 143 -9.33 -4.14 1.90
N ILE A 144 -8.60 -3.07 1.57
CA ILE A 144 -9.03 -1.70 1.87
C ILE A 144 -10.04 -1.26 0.79
N ASP A 145 -11.16 -0.69 1.25
CA ASP A 145 -12.34 -0.31 0.44
C ASP A 145 -11.97 0.31 -0.90
N GLU A 146 -12.51 -0.27 -1.97
CA GLU A 146 -12.09 -0.06 -3.35
C GLU A 146 -12.59 1.27 -3.91
N SER A 147 -13.73 1.78 -3.42
CA SER A 147 -14.40 2.94 -4.00
C SER A 147 -13.49 4.18 -4.06
N ALA A 148 -12.67 4.41 -3.03
CA ALA A 148 -11.81 5.57 -2.94
C ALA A 148 -10.36 5.33 -3.45
N LEU A 149 -9.98 4.08 -3.75
CA LEU A 149 -8.63 3.72 -4.23
C LEU A 149 -8.60 3.21 -5.69
N THR A 150 -9.75 3.20 -6.38
CA THR A 150 -9.89 2.69 -7.75
C THR A 150 -8.80 3.22 -8.69
N ASP A 151 -8.50 4.52 -8.67
CA ASP A 151 -7.49 5.13 -9.54
C ASP A 151 -6.08 4.62 -9.24
N VAL A 152 -5.73 4.42 -7.96
CA VAL A 152 -4.42 3.86 -7.59
C VAL A 152 -4.34 2.39 -7.97
N LYS A 153 -5.37 1.60 -7.69
CA LYS A 153 -5.41 0.17 -8.10
C LYS A 153 -5.29 0.04 -9.62
N ASN A 154 -5.90 0.94 -10.40
CA ASN A 154 -5.74 0.99 -11.85
C ASN A 154 -4.29 1.33 -12.27
N LEU A 155 -3.69 2.37 -11.68
CA LEU A 155 -2.28 2.72 -11.92
C LEU A 155 -1.33 1.56 -11.60
N VAL A 156 -1.56 0.89 -10.47
CA VAL A 156 -0.81 -0.29 -10.03
C VAL A 156 -1.05 -1.48 -10.98
N GLY A 157 -2.25 -1.66 -11.50
CA GLY A 157 -2.56 -2.65 -12.54
C GLY A 157 -1.72 -2.42 -13.81
N GLY A 158 -1.62 -1.17 -14.27
CA GLY A 158 -0.73 -0.80 -15.37
C GLY A 158 0.76 -1.02 -15.04
N ALA A 159 1.17 -0.87 -13.78
CA ALA A 159 2.52 -1.17 -13.35
C ALA A 159 2.81 -2.69 -13.42
N PHE A 160 1.88 -3.56 -13.02
CA PHE A 160 2.03 -5.01 -13.20
C PHE A 160 2.19 -5.42 -14.67
N HIS A 161 1.43 -4.81 -15.58
CA HIS A 161 1.63 -5.00 -17.02
C HIS A 161 3.06 -4.63 -17.44
N GLY A 162 3.56 -3.47 -16.98
CA GLY A 162 4.92 -3.01 -17.26
C GLY A 162 6.01 -3.95 -16.71
N LEU A 163 5.81 -4.52 -15.52
CA LEU A 163 6.69 -5.55 -14.97
C LEU A 163 6.67 -6.82 -15.82
N ALA A 164 5.48 -7.33 -16.18
CA ALA A 164 5.35 -8.54 -16.97
C ALA A 164 6.07 -8.43 -18.32
N LYS A 165 5.93 -7.28 -18.99
CA LYS A 165 6.59 -7.00 -20.27
C LYS A 165 8.12 -6.95 -20.18
N ARG A 166 8.66 -6.44 -19.06
CA ARG A 166 10.11 -6.27 -18.84
C ARG A 166 10.75 -7.44 -18.09
N CYS A 167 9.94 -8.37 -17.59
CA CYS A 167 10.41 -9.52 -16.86
C CYS A 167 11.25 -10.40 -17.81
N PRO A 168 12.48 -10.79 -17.44
CA PRO A 168 13.28 -11.71 -18.23
C PRO A 168 12.51 -13.00 -18.51
N VAL A 169 12.64 -13.52 -19.72
CA VAL A 169 11.89 -14.71 -20.21
C VAL A 169 12.04 -15.89 -19.25
N GLN A 170 13.27 -16.18 -18.82
CA GLN A 170 13.57 -17.26 -17.87
C GLN A 170 12.95 -17.08 -16.49
N ALA A 171 12.48 -15.89 -16.15
CA ALA A 171 11.86 -15.56 -14.86
C ALA A 171 10.33 -15.42 -14.93
N LYS A 172 9.72 -15.47 -16.12
CA LYS A 172 8.28 -15.23 -16.32
C LYS A 172 7.39 -16.24 -15.60
N GLU A 173 7.78 -17.52 -15.61
CA GLU A 173 7.03 -18.57 -14.92
C GLU A 173 6.98 -18.32 -13.40
N GLU A 174 8.15 -18.05 -12.80
CA GLU A 174 8.23 -17.74 -11.37
C GLU A 174 7.52 -16.42 -11.02
N PHE A 175 7.60 -15.42 -11.90
CA PHE A 175 6.85 -14.17 -11.76
C PHE A 175 5.34 -14.46 -11.70
N MET A 176 4.82 -15.29 -12.60
CA MET A 176 3.42 -15.67 -12.62
C MET A 176 2.99 -16.38 -11.34
N PHE A 177 3.76 -17.37 -10.89
CA PHE A 177 3.46 -18.08 -9.63
C PHE A 177 3.51 -17.19 -8.40
N ALA A 178 4.33 -16.14 -8.41
CA ALA A 178 4.39 -15.19 -7.31
C ALA A 178 3.22 -14.20 -7.34
N VAL A 179 2.80 -13.74 -8.52
CA VAL A 179 1.80 -12.66 -8.68
C VAL A 179 0.37 -13.18 -8.64
N ASP A 180 0.06 -14.29 -9.32
CA ASP A 180 -1.31 -14.80 -9.43
C ASP A 180 -2.01 -15.01 -8.08
N PRO A 181 -1.40 -15.64 -7.06
CA PRO A 181 -2.08 -15.86 -5.78
C PRO A 181 -2.29 -14.57 -4.97
N MET A 182 -1.65 -13.45 -5.31
CA MET A 182 -1.73 -12.22 -4.52
C MET A 182 -3.12 -11.60 -4.61
N ALA A 183 -3.78 -11.42 -3.47
CA ALA A 183 -5.07 -10.73 -3.40
C ALA A 183 -4.97 -9.29 -3.94
N TYR A 184 -3.85 -8.62 -3.68
CA TYR A 184 -3.59 -7.26 -4.16
C TYR A 184 -3.51 -7.18 -5.68
N PHE A 185 -2.85 -8.15 -6.33
CA PHE A 185 -2.79 -8.24 -7.79
C PHE A 185 -4.19 -8.42 -8.38
N ARG A 186 -4.97 -9.39 -7.87
CA ARG A 186 -6.34 -9.66 -8.34
C ARG A 186 -7.23 -8.41 -8.20
N ALA A 187 -7.14 -7.71 -7.07
CA ALA A 187 -7.87 -6.46 -6.86
C ALA A 187 -7.47 -5.37 -7.86
N CYS A 188 -6.18 -5.23 -8.16
CA CYS A 188 -5.68 -4.26 -9.15
C CYS A 188 -6.09 -4.66 -10.58
N MET A 189 -6.11 -5.94 -10.90
CA MET A 189 -6.61 -6.43 -12.18
C MET A 189 -8.08 -6.07 -12.34
N ILE A 190 -8.95 -6.39 -11.38
CA ILE A 190 -10.39 -6.04 -11.41
C ILE A 190 -10.59 -4.53 -11.66
N ALA A 191 -9.83 -3.68 -10.98
CA ALA A 191 -9.91 -2.22 -11.13
C ALA A 191 -9.29 -1.66 -12.42
N GLY A 192 -8.31 -2.34 -13.03
CA GLY A 192 -7.54 -1.86 -14.19
C GLY A 192 -8.27 -1.90 -15.54
N GLY A 193 -9.53 -2.35 -15.56
CA GLY A 193 -10.33 -2.52 -16.76
C GLY A 193 -9.88 -3.70 -17.65
N PRO A 194 -10.73 -4.18 -18.58
CA PRO A 194 -10.50 -5.43 -19.31
C PRO A 194 -9.23 -5.44 -20.20
N GLY A 195 -8.84 -4.27 -20.72
CA GLY A 195 -7.67 -4.14 -21.60
C GLY A 195 -6.34 -4.32 -20.87
N ALA A 196 -6.20 -3.75 -19.67
CA ALA A 196 -4.98 -3.91 -18.87
C ALA A 196 -4.86 -5.33 -18.31
N GLN A 197 -5.97 -5.95 -17.92
CA GLN A 197 -6.02 -7.35 -17.48
C GLN A 197 -5.53 -8.30 -18.57
N SER A 198 -6.18 -8.28 -19.73
CA SER A 198 -5.84 -9.15 -20.86
C SER A 198 -4.42 -8.91 -21.36
N GLY A 199 -3.97 -7.65 -21.42
CA GLY A 199 -2.59 -7.30 -21.75
C GLY A 199 -1.57 -7.84 -20.75
N THR A 200 -1.84 -7.74 -19.44
CA THR A 200 -0.94 -8.26 -18.40
C THR A 200 -0.80 -9.78 -18.50
N TYR A 201 -1.91 -10.51 -18.51
CA TYR A 201 -1.87 -11.97 -18.65
C TYR A 201 -1.24 -12.40 -19.97
N LYS A 202 -1.52 -11.71 -21.09
CA LYS A 202 -0.86 -11.98 -22.36
C LYS A 202 0.65 -11.85 -22.27
N GLU A 203 1.18 -10.83 -21.60
CA GLU A 203 2.63 -10.65 -21.44
C GLU A 203 3.25 -11.67 -20.47
N MET A 204 2.54 -12.05 -19.41
CA MET A 204 3.00 -13.07 -18.47
C MET A 204 3.07 -14.46 -19.13
N LEU A 205 2.12 -14.74 -20.01
CA LEU A 205 1.97 -16.03 -20.71
C LEU A 205 2.70 -16.06 -22.05
N SER A 206 3.10 -14.90 -22.59
CA SER A 206 3.87 -14.86 -23.83
C SER A 206 5.20 -15.58 -23.60
N GLU A 207 5.46 -16.58 -24.44
CA GLU A 207 6.66 -17.42 -24.40
C GLU A 207 6.65 -18.53 -23.33
N LEU A 208 5.56 -18.70 -22.59
CA LEU A 208 5.33 -19.90 -21.78
C LEU A 208 4.62 -20.97 -22.64
N GLU A 209 5.38 -21.95 -23.13
CA GLU A 209 4.83 -23.11 -23.88
C GLU A 209 4.30 -24.23 -22.95
N THR A 210 4.04 -23.94 -21.67
CA THR A 210 3.70 -24.94 -20.66
C THR A 210 2.18 -25.19 -20.53
N PRO A 211 1.73 -26.44 -20.32
CA PRO A 211 0.32 -26.77 -20.07
C PRO A 211 -0.30 -26.00 -18.88
N GLU A 212 0.51 -25.67 -17.88
CA GLU A 212 0.13 -24.84 -16.73
C GLU A 212 -0.25 -23.40 -17.14
N ALA A 213 0.52 -22.76 -18.02
CA ALA A 213 0.20 -21.43 -18.55
C ALA A 213 -1.17 -21.41 -19.26
N LEU A 214 -1.51 -22.48 -19.96
CA LEU A 214 -2.81 -22.67 -20.62
C LEU A 214 -3.98 -22.90 -19.63
N ARG A 215 -3.72 -23.33 -18.39
CA ARG A 215 -4.76 -23.44 -17.36
C ARG A 215 -5.18 -22.08 -16.79
N PHE A 216 -4.27 -21.10 -16.75
CA PHE A 216 -4.56 -19.74 -16.31
C PHE A 216 -5.37 -18.92 -17.33
N MET A 217 -5.51 -19.40 -18.57
CA MET A 217 -6.31 -18.77 -19.62
C MET A 217 -7.79 -19.19 -19.63
N LYS A 218 -8.21 -20.13 -18.77
CA LYS A 218 -9.59 -20.62 -18.66
C LYS A 218 -10.31 -20.03 -17.47
#